data_AF-A0AAD2J834-F1
#
_entry.id   AF-A0AAD2J834-F1
#
_cell.length_a   1.000
_cell.length_b   1.000
_cell.length_c   1.000
_cell.angle_alpha   90.00
_cell.angle_beta   90.00
_cell.angle_gamma   90.00
#
_symmetry.space_group_name_H-M   'P 1'
#
loop_
_entity.id
_entity.type
_entity.pdbx_description
1 polymer ?
#
loop_
_entity_poly.entity_id
_entity_poly.type
_entity_poly.pdbx_seq_one_letter_code
_entity_poly.pdbx_strand_id
1 'polypeptide(L)'
;MLVIGIPMILVENVIGRRKGVNALDAFGGPMNGKPIAKIWKLVGWMGLLGAFGIMAYYMALGGWVISYIVNIIGGNLNISSPIDGVVTKGFFAEHIETALGKLRFIRCFLSP
;
A
#
# COMPACT_ATOMS: atom_id res chain seq x y z
N MET A 1 12.88 -7.63 14.85
CA MET A 1 11.57 -7.19 15.36
C MET A 1 11.66 -6.52 16.74
N LEU A 2 12.24 -7.18 17.74
CA LEU A 2 12.30 -6.62 19.12
C LEU A 2 13.13 -5.33 19.25
N VAL A 3 14.28 -5.24 18.56
CA VAL A 3 15.23 -4.11 18.73
C VAL A 3 14.96 -2.92 17.81
N ILE A 4 14.19 -3.11 16.73
CA ILE A 4 13.96 -2.07 15.73
C ILE A 4 12.46 -1.79 15.57
N GLY A 5 11.65 -2.81 15.34
CA GLY A 5 10.22 -2.65 15.07
C GLY A 5 9.44 -2.10 16.27
N ILE A 6 9.61 -2.71 17.44
CA ILE A 6 8.95 -2.26 18.68
C ILE A 6 9.31 -0.81 19.02
N PRO A 7 10.59 -0.43 19.14
CA PRO A 7 10.93 0.95 19.49
C PRO A 7 10.53 1.96 18.40
N MET A 8 10.57 1.59 17.11
CA MET A 8 10.14 2.46 16.02
C MET A 8 8.66 2.85 16.14
N ILE A 9 7.76 1.87 16.32
CA ILE A 9 6.31 2.11 16.49
C ILE A 9 6.04 2.92 17.77
N LEU A 10 6.79 2.65 18.85
CA LEU A 10 6.69 3.41 20.10
C LEU A 10 7.06 4.88 19.90
N VAL A 11 8.15 5.17 19.18
CA VAL A 11 8.57 6.53 18.86
C VAL A 11 7.54 7.26 18.01
N GLU A 12 7.03 6.62 16.94
CA GLU A 12 5.99 7.19 16.09
C GLU A 12 4.72 7.55 16.89
N ASN A 13 4.27 6.64 17.76
CA ASN A 13 3.09 6.87 18.61
C ASN A 13 3.33 7.99 19.65
N VAL A 14 4.53 8.08 20.23
CA VAL A 14 4.87 9.15 21.18
C VAL A 14 4.93 10.52 20.48
N ILE A 15 5.50 10.59 19.27
CA ILE A 15 5.54 11.82 18.48
C ILE A 15 4.12 12.25 18.13
N GLY A 16 3.29 11.33 17.63
CA GLY A 16 1.89 11.58 17.29
C GLY A 16 1.10 12.10 18.50
N ARG A 17 1.21 11.44 19.66
CA ARG A 17 0.49 11.84 20.88
C ARG A 17 0.91 13.19 21.43
N ARG A 18 2.19 13.56 21.31
CA ARG A 18 2.70 14.86 21.80
C ARG A 18 2.39 16.01 20.85
N LYS A 19 2.36 15.75 19.54
CA LYS A 19 2.13 16.76 18.51
C LYS A 19 0.64 17.00 18.27
N GLY A 20 -0.19 15.96 18.26
CA GLY A 20 -1.64 16.06 18.02
C GLY A 20 -2.03 16.72 16.68
N VAL A 21 -1.10 16.74 15.72
CA VAL A 21 -1.28 17.35 14.39
C VAL A 21 -1.07 16.31 13.29
N ASN A 22 -1.38 16.68 12.05
CA ASN A 22 -1.16 15.86 10.87
C ASN A 22 0.29 15.37 10.78
N ALA A 23 0.50 14.18 10.19
CA ALA A 23 1.81 13.53 10.10
C ALA A 23 2.88 14.42 9.42
N LEU A 24 2.51 15.21 8.41
CA LEU A 24 3.44 16.14 7.75
C LEU A 24 3.80 17.34 8.64
N ASP A 25 2.84 17.83 9.43
CA ASP A 25 3.01 18.97 10.32
C ASP A 25 3.75 18.58 11.61
N ALA A 26 3.75 17.30 11.97
CA ALA A 26 4.48 16.77 13.12
C ALA A 26 6.00 16.99 12.99
N PHE A 27 6.54 16.98 11.76
CA PHE A 27 7.96 17.23 11.48
C PHE A 27 8.31 18.72 11.31
N GLY A 28 7.34 19.62 11.51
CA GLY A 28 7.53 21.07 11.44
C GLY A 28 7.00 21.79 12.69
N GLY A 29 7.12 23.12 12.68
CA GLY A 29 6.60 23.98 13.74
C GLY A 29 7.44 24.02 15.03
N PRO A 30 7.00 24.81 16.02
CA PRO A 30 7.65 24.86 17.33
C PRO A 30 7.34 23.59 18.13
N MET A 31 8.35 23.07 18.84
CA MET A 31 8.18 21.98 19.81
C MET A 31 8.94 22.35 21.08
N ASN A 32 8.26 22.37 22.23
CA ASN A 32 8.82 22.84 23.51
C ASN A 32 9.55 24.20 23.41
N GLY A 33 8.99 25.16 22.64
CA GLY A 33 9.56 26.50 22.49
C GLY A 33 10.78 26.59 21.57
N LYS A 34 11.21 25.49 20.93
CA LYS A 34 12.30 25.50 19.94
C LYS A 34 11.77 25.24 18.52
N PRO A 35 12.25 25.96 17.50
CA PRO A 35 11.90 25.69 16.11
C PRO A 35 12.58 24.39 15.64
N ILE A 36 11.79 23.47 15.07
CA ILE A 36 12.34 22.29 14.41
C ILE A 36 13.02 22.71 13.10
N ALA A 37 14.22 22.18 12.83
CA ALA A 37 14.95 22.50 11.60
C ALA A 37 14.14 22.07 10.36
N LYS A 38 14.08 22.94 9.34
CA LYS A 38 13.30 22.73 8.10
C LYS A 38 13.66 21.43 7.37
N ILE A 39 14.88 20.91 7.56
CA ILE A 39 15.34 19.63 7.01
C ILE A 39 14.45 18.46 7.46
N TRP A 40 13.92 18.46 8.69
CA TRP A 40 13.04 17.39 9.16
C TRP A 40 11.69 17.39 8.44
N LYS A 41 11.23 18.55 7.96
CA LYS A 41 10.02 18.64 7.14
C LYS A 41 10.19 17.93 5.79
N LEU A 42 11.41 17.90 5.23
CA LEU A 42 11.71 17.14 4.01
C LEU A 42 11.56 15.63 4.24
N VAL A 43 12.01 15.13 5.40
CA VAL A 43 11.86 13.72 5.78
C VAL A 43 10.38 13.33 5.90
N GLY A 44 9.55 14.21 6.48
CA GLY A 44 8.09 14.01 6.51
C GLY A 44 7.47 13.92 5.12
N TRP A 45 7.91 14.76 4.18
CA TRP A 45 7.45 14.69 2.78
C TRP A 45 7.91 13.42 2.06
N MET A 46 9.16 13.00 2.27
CA MET A 46 9.66 11.74 1.72
C MET A 46 8.88 10.54 2.24
N GLY A 47 8.54 10.52 3.53
CA GLY A 47 7.71 9.47 4.13
C GLY A 47 6.30 9.41 3.52
N LEU A 48 5.67 10.57 3.29
CA LEU A 48 4.36 10.64 2.65
C LEU A 48 4.39 10.17 1.19
N LEU A 49 5.42 10.56 0.43
CA LEU A 49 5.62 10.08 -0.94
C LEU A 49 5.88 8.56 -0.97
N GLY A 50 6.67 8.05 -0.02
CA GLY A 50 6.90 6.62 0.16
C GLY A 50 5.62 5.85 0.47
N ALA A 51 4.80 6.33 1.41
CA ALA A 51 3.52 5.74 1.75
C ALA A 51 2.55 5.73 0.55
N PHE A 52 2.51 6.82 -0.21
CA PHE A 52 1.71 6.90 -1.43
C PHE A 52 2.18 5.88 -2.49
N GLY A 53 3.50 5.73 -2.68
CA GLY A 53 4.06 4.75 -3.60
C GLY A 53 3.75 3.30 -3.19
N ILE A 54 3.85 3.00 -1.90
CA ILE A 54 3.47 1.69 -1.35
C ILE A 54 1.98 1.43 -1.61
N MET A 55 1.10 2.39 -1.31
CA MET A 55 -0.33 2.24 -1.54
C MET A 55 -0.66 1.97 -3.02
N ALA A 56 -0.03 2.70 -3.94
CA ALA A 56 -0.23 2.49 -5.38
C ALA A 56 0.15 1.06 -5.83
N TYR A 57 1.26 0.53 -5.31
CA TYR A 57 1.70 -0.83 -5.60
C TYR A 57 0.75 -1.89 -5.01
N TYR A 58 0.37 -1.73 -3.74
CA TYR A 58 -0.49 -2.69 -3.04
C TYR A 58 -1.92 -2.73 -3.59
N MET A 59 -2.43 -1.61 -4.10
CA MET A 59 -3.72 -1.60 -4.78
C MET A 59 -3.72 -2.51 -6.01
N ALA A 60 -2.70 -2.44 -6.87
CA ALA A 60 -2.60 -3.29 -8.05
C ALA A 60 -2.52 -4.78 -7.67
N LEU A 61 -1.70 -5.13 -6.68
CA LEU A 61 -1.64 -6.49 -6.15
C LEU A 61 -2.98 -6.97 -5.59
N GLY A 62 -3.66 -6.12 -4.81
CA GLY A 62 -4.97 -6.41 -4.25
C GLY A 62 -6.02 -6.68 -5.33
N GLY A 63 -6.00 -5.91 -6.43
CA GLY A 63 -6.88 -6.14 -7.58
C GLY A 63 -6.72 -7.53 -8.20
N TRP A 64 -5.47 -8.00 -8.31
CA TRP A 64 -5.21 -9.37 -8.78
C TRP A 64 -5.72 -10.41 -7.80
N VAL A 65 -5.44 -10.25 -6.51
CA VAL A 65 -5.90 -11.17 -5.45
C VAL A 65 -7.43 -11.26 -5.42
N ILE A 66 -8.13 -10.14 -5.50
CA ILE A 66 -9.60 -10.11 -5.53
C ILE A 66 -10.14 -10.84 -6.77
N SER A 67 -9.52 -10.65 -7.93
CA SER A 67 -9.89 -11.37 -9.16
C SER A 67 -9.77 -12.89 -9.00
N TYR A 68 -8.70 -13.38 -8.35
CA TYR A 68 -8.57 -14.80 -8.02
C TYR A 68 -9.68 -15.29 -7.11
N ILE A 69 -9.97 -14.57 -6.03
CA ILE A 69 -11.01 -14.94 -5.07
C ILE A 69 -12.36 -15.05 -5.77
N VAL A 70 -12.73 -14.07 -6.61
CA VAL A 70 -13.99 -14.08 -7.37
C VAL A 70 -14.06 -15.27 -8.33
N ASN A 71 -12.97 -15.60 -9.03
CA ASN A 71 -12.95 -16.72 -9.99
C ASN A 71 -12.95 -18.09 -9.31
N ILE A 72 -12.39 -18.21 -8.10
CA ILE A 72 -12.49 -19.41 -7.27
C ILE A 72 -13.92 -19.59 -6.77
N ILE A 73 -14.55 -18.53 -6.26
CA ILE A 73 -15.95 -18.58 -5.78
C ILE A 73 -16.92 -18.83 -6.94
N GLY A 74 -16.67 -18.25 -8.11
CA GLY A 74 -17.48 -18.42 -9.32
C GLY A 74 -17.33 -19.78 -10.01
N GLY A 75 -16.52 -20.71 -9.47
CA GLY A 75 -16.34 -22.06 -10.03
C GLY A 75 -15.50 -22.13 -11.31
N ASN A 76 -14.90 -21.02 -11.75
CA ASN A 76 -14.01 -20.97 -12.92
C ASN A 76 -12.63 -21.57 -12.62
N LEU A 77 -12.22 -21.57 -11.35
CA LEU A 77 -11.01 -22.20 -10.86
C LEU A 77 -11.37 -23.32 -9.85
N ASN A 78 -11.32 -24.57 -10.31
CA ASN A 78 -11.59 -25.73 -9.46
C ASN A 78 -10.34 -26.08 -8.63
N ILE A 79 -10.39 -25.74 -7.34
CA ILE A 79 -9.33 -26.03 -6.36
C ILE A 79 -9.40 -27.47 -5.79
N SER A 80 -10.41 -28.26 -6.17
CA SER A 80 -10.60 -29.64 -5.68
C SER A 80 -9.84 -30.70 -6.48
N SER A 81 -9.25 -30.34 -7.63
CA SER A 81 -8.36 -31.20 -8.42
C SER A 81 -6.95 -30.61 -8.50
N PRO A 82 -5.88 -31.41 -8.67
CA PRO A 82 -4.51 -30.89 -8.77
C PRO A 82 -4.42 -29.88 -9.92
N ILE A 83 -4.09 -28.63 -9.57
CA ILE A 83 -3.97 -27.54 -10.55
C ILE A 83 -2.62 -27.68 -11.25
N ASP A 84 -2.65 -28.04 -12.53
CA ASP A 84 -1.46 -28.14 -13.36
C ASP A 84 -0.92 -26.74 -13.72
N GLY A 85 0.40 -26.58 -13.78
CA GLY A 85 1.06 -25.28 -14.01
C GLY A 85 0.71 -24.65 -15.36
N VAL A 86 0.17 -25.44 -16.29
CA VAL A 86 -0.34 -25.00 -17.60
C VAL A 86 -1.66 -24.25 -17.48
N VAL A 87 -2.57 -24.70 -16.60
CA VAL A 87 -3.89 -24.08 -16.38
C VAL A 87 -3.73 -22.73 -15.69
N THR A 88 -2.84 -22.65 -14.70
CA THR A 88 -2.55 -21.38 -14.00
C THR A 88 -1.94 -20.36 -14.96
N LYS A 89 -1.00 -20.76 -15.82
CA LYS A 89 -0.40 -19.85 -16.81
C LYS A 89 -1.41 -19.29 -17.82
N GLY A 90 -2.32 -20.13 -18.32
CA GLY A 90 -3.38 -19.70 -19.23
C GLY A 90 -4.34 -18.70 -18.57
N PHE A 91 -4.76 -18.97 -17.34
CA PHE A 91 -5.62 -18.06 -16.57
C PHE A 91 -4.94 -16.70 -16.28
N PHE A 92 -3.64 -16.72 -15.93
CA PHE A 92 -2.86 -15.50 -15.73
C PHE A 92 -2.74 -14.66 -17.02
N ALA A 93 -2.47 -15.27 -18.17
CA ALA A 93 -2.37 -14.56 -19.44
C ALA A 93 -3.71 -13.89 -19.84
N GLU A 94 -4.83 -14.57 -19.60
CA GLU A 94 -6.15 -14.08 -19.97
C GLU A 94 -6.67 -12.98 -19.01
N HIS A 95 -6.45 -13.12 -17.70
CA HIS A 95 -7.05 -12.25 -16.69
C HIS A 95 -6.11 -11.16 -16.15
N ILE A 96 -4.77 -11.32 -16.26
CA ILE A 96 -3.78 -10.38 -15.71
C ILE A 96 -3.01 -9.61 -16.78
N GLU A 97 -2.63 -10.23 -17.91
CA GLU A 97 -1.88 -9.52 -18.97
C GLU A 97 -2.75 -8.66 -19.89
N THR A 98 -4.06 -8.93 -19.97
CA THR A 98 -4.96 -8.15 -20.82
C THR A 98 -4.97 -6.68 -20.38
N ALA A 99 -4.49 -5.80 -21.27
CA ALA A 99 -4.36 -4.35 -21.07
C ALA A 99 -5.63 -3.67 -20.52
N LEU A 100 -6.80 -4.27 -20.75
CA LEU A 100 -8.10 -3.81 -20.27
C LEU A 100 -8.25 -3.85 -18.74
N GLY A 101 -7.70 -4.86 -18.05
CA GLY A 101 -7.73 -4.95 -16.58
C GLY A 101 -6.85 -3.87 -15.93
N LYS A 102 -5.69 -3.63 -16.53
CA LYS A 102 -4.73 -2.59 -16.15
C LYS A 102 -5.32 -1.18 -16.34
N LEU A 103 -5.95 -0.92 -17.48
CA LEU A 103 -6.63 0.34 -17.82
C LEU A 103 -7.89 0.58 -16.98
N ARG A 104 -8.68 -0.45 -16.69
CA ARG A 104 -9.92 -0.33 -15.88
C ARG A 104 -9.61 -0.09 -14.40
N PHE A 105 -8.52 -0.64 -13.87
CA PHE A 105 -8.04 -0.38 -12.51
C PHE A 105 -7.49 1.05 -12.35
N ILE A 106 -6.65 1.49 -13.28
CA ILE A 106 -6.13 2.88 -13.33
C ILE A 106 -7.29 3.88 -13.48
N ARG A 107 -8.29 3.56 -14.31
CA ARG A 107 -9.49 4.39 -14.51
C ARG A 107 -10.41 4.45 -13.28
N CYS A 108 -10.46 3.40 -12.47
CA CYS A 108 -11.19 3.39 -11.20
C CYS A 108 -10.50 4.24 -10.11
N PHE A 109 -9.18 4.43 -10.20
CA PHE A 109 -8.40 5.23 -9.26
C PHE A 109 -8.30 6.73 -9.64
N LEU A 110 -8.39 7.05 -10.94
CA LEU A 110 -8.36 8.42 -11.47
C LEU A 110 -9.75 9.02 -11.70
N SER A 111 -10.83 8.28 -11.42
CA SER A 111 -12.17 8.85 -11.38
C SER A 111 -12.39 9.49 -10.00
N PRO A 112 -12.71 10.80 -9.93
CA PRO A 112 -13.05 11.45 -8.67
C PRO A 112 -14.30 10.86 -8.02
#